data_AF-A0A6L8BAM7-F1
#
_entry.id   AF-A0A6L8BAM7-F1
#
_cell.length_a   1.000
_cell.length_b   1.000
_cell.length_c   1.000
_cell.angle_alpha   90.00
_cell.angle_beta   90.00
_cell.angle_gamma   90.00
#
_symmetry.space_group_name_H-M   'P 1'
#
loop_
_entity.id
_entity.type
_entity.pdbx_description
1 polymer ?
#
loop_
_entity_poly.entity_id
_entity_poly.type
_entity_poly.pdbx_seq_one_letter_code
_entity_poly.pdbx_strand_id
1 'polypeptide(L)'
;MNLDERIDAIEAGYEFMLAYAAQGRLTDSDASGSGVGFQLREFLGKMESALDGLGEEVVAAARQHGALDYGVEDFLEAVAEDARKTLGLVRLVNSRPGISSM
;
A
#
# COMPACT_ATOMS: atom_id res chain seq x y z
N MET A 1 -5.30 8.87 9.52
CA MET A 1 -3.99 8.88 8.89
C MET A 1 -3.97 10.07 7.94
N ASN A 2 -3.09 11.04 8.17
CA ASN A 2 -2.93 12.17 7.26
C ASN A 2 -2.20 11.72 5.97
N LEU A 3 -2.08 12.60 4.97
CA LEU A 3 -1.47 12.23 3.69
C LEU A 3 -0.01 11.76 3.84
N ASP A 4 0.79 12.42 4.67
CA ASP A 4 2.21 12.07 4.87
C ASP A 4 2.34 10.66 5.47
N GLU A 5 1.58 10.36 6.53
CA GLU A 5 1.55 9.03 7.17
C GLU A 5 1.09 7.93 6.20
N ARG A 6 0.19 8.26 5.25
CA ARG A 6 -0.26 7.32 4.21
C ARG A 6 0.86 7.02 3.22
N ILE A 7 1.57 8.06 2.76
CA ILE A 7 2.71 7.94 1.85
C ILE A 7 3.79 7.07 2.52
N ASP A 8 4.19 7.39 3.75
CA ASP A 8 5.19 6.62 4.50
C ASP A 8 4.82 5.14 4.62
N ALA A 9 3.55 4.84 4.91
CA ALA A 9 3.06 3.47 5.02
C ALA A 9 3.11 2.70 3.68
N ILE A 10 2.81 3.38 2.58
CA ILE A 10 2.87 2.81 1.23
C ILE A 10 4.32 2.58 0.79
N GLU A 11 5.19 3.56 1.00
CA GLU A 11 6.61 3.47 0.66
C GLU A 11 7.31 2.37 1.46
N ALA A 12 7.17 2.37 2.79
CA ALA A 12 7.77 1.35 3.65
C ALA A 12 7.24 -0.06 3.33
N GLY A 13 5.93 -0.16 3.01
CA GLY A 13 5.34 -1.41 2.56
C GLY A 13 5.95 -1.89 1.23
N TYR A 14 6.04 -1.01 0.24
CA TYR A 14 6.64 -1.30 -1.06
C TYR A 14 8.10 -1.74 -0.95
N GLU A 15 8.93 -1.01 -0.19
CA GLU A 15 10.33 -1.35 0.05
C GLU A 15 10.49 -2.72 0.72
N PHE A 16 9.68 -2.99 1.75
CA PHE A 16 9.65 -4.29 2.38
C PHE A 16 9.27 -5.39 1.38
N MET A 17 8.28 -5.17 0.52
CA MET A 17 7.86 -6.16 -0.48
C MET A 17 8.95 -6.44 -1.52
N LEU A 18 9.74 -5.45 -1.92
CA LEU A 18 10.91 -5.67 -2.79
C LEU A 18 11.95 -6.57 -2.11
N ALA A 19 12.27 -6.30 -0.84
CA ALA A 19 13.18 -7.13 -0.06
C ALA A 19 12.62 -8.54 0.19
N TYR A 20 11.31 -8.66 0.38
CA TYR A 20 10.61 -9.94 0.53
C TYR A 20 10.61 -10.74 -0.79
N ALA A 21 10.38 -10.06 -1.92
CA ALA A 21 10.44 -10.63 -3.27
C ALA A 21 11.82 -11.24 -3.55
N ALA A 22 12.89 -10.54 -3.20
CA ALA A 22 14.27 -10.99 -3.40
C ALA A 22 14.65 -12.26 -2.60
N GLN A 23 13.85 -12.66 -1.60
CA GLN A 23 14.14 -13.85 -0.78
C GLN A 23 13.66 -15.17 -1.42
N GLY A 24 12.78 -15.14 -2.44
CA GLY A 24 12.30 -16.34 -3.12
C GLY A 24 11.64 -17.36 -2.18
N ARG A 25 10.80 -16.90 -1.24
CA ARG A 25 10.15 -17.74 -0.22
C ARG A 25 8.94 -18.45 -0.80
N LEU A 26 8.70 -19.70 -0.39
CA LEU A 26 7.49 -20.43 -0.80
C LEU A 26 6.26 -19.99 -0.02
N THR A 27 6.44 -19.49 1.20
CA THR A 27 5.36 -18.89 1.99
C THR A 27 5.90 -17.89 3.03
N ASP A 28 5.04 -16.98 3.48
CA ASP A 28 5.29 -16.09 4.61
C ASP A 28 5.25 -16.83 5.95
N SER A 29 4.73 -18.06 5.97
CA SER A 29 4.66 -18.93 7.15
C SER A 29 5.92 -19.78 7.41
N ASP A 30 6.94 -19.70 6.54
CA ASP A 30 8.08 -20.62 6.60
C ASP A 30 8.85 -20.52 7.94
N ALA A 31 9.09 -21.69 8.54
CA ALA A 31 9.46 -21.94 9.93
C ALA A 31 10.86 -21.46 10.38
N SER A 32 11.50 -20.53 9.68
CA SER A 32 12.83 -20.02 10.03
C SER A 32 12.86 -19.12 11.28
N GLY A 33 11.74 -18.97 12.01
CA GLY A 33 11.66 -18.22 13.27
C GLY A 33 11.99 -16.73 13.15
N SER A 34 12.12 -16.20 11.93
CA SER A 34 12.68 -14.87 11.68
C SER A 34 11.67 -13.72 11.83
N GLY A 35 10.40 -14.00 12.15
CA GLY A 35 9.35 -12.98 12.29
C GLY A 35 8.94 -12.27 10.98
N VAL A 36 9.60 -12.57 9.87
CA VAL A 36 9.41 -11.91 8.56
C VAL A 36 7.97 -12.06 8.04
N GLY A 37 7.32 -13.20 8.28
CA GLY A 37 5.91 -13.40 7.92
C GLY A 37 4.93 -12.50 8.65
N PHE A 38 5.14 -12.32 9.95
CA PHE A 38 4.35 -11.39 10.75
C PHE A 38 4.55 -9.94 10.25
N GLN A 39 5.79 -9.56 9.96
CA GLN A 39 6.11 -8.24 9.40
C GLN A 39 5.44 -8.03 8.03
N LEU A 40 5.42 -9.04 7.15
CA LEU A 40 4.74 -8.96 5.86
C LEU A 40 3.26 -8.60 6.02
N ARG A 41 2.55 -9.32 6.89
CA ARG A 41 1.12 -9.08 7.14
C ARG A 41 0.87 -7.74 7.81
N GLU A 42 1.77 -7.30 8.69
CA GLU A 42 1.72 -5.98 9.30
C GLU A 42 1.85 -4.86 8.26
N PHE A 43 2.84 -4.95 7.36
CA PHE A 43 3.01 -3.99 6.27
C PHE A 43 1.81 -3.99 5.32
N LEU A 44 1.28 -5.16 4.96
CA LEU A 44 0.06 -5.26 4.15
C LEU A 44 -1.15 -4.60 4.83
N GLY A 45 -1.32 -4.78 6.15
CA GLY A 45 -2.40 -4.13 6.91
C GLY A 45 -2.24 -2.61 7.01
N LYS A 46 -1.00 -2.11 7.14
CA LYS A 46 -0.70 -0.68 7.09
C LYS A 46 -1.00 -0.08 5.72
N MET A 47 -0.57 -0.76 4.65
CA MET A 47 -0.90 -0.35 3.28
C MET A 47 -2.41 -0.36 3.02
N GLU A 48 -3.13 -1.37 3.50
CA GLU A 48 -4.59 -1.42 3.41
C GLU A 48 -5.23 -0.17 4.03
N SER A 49 -4.81 0.17 5.25
CA SER A 49 -5.30 1.36 5.97
C SER A 49 -4.91 2.67 5.27
N ALA A 50 -3.71 2.72 4.68
CA ALA A 50 -3.20 3.89 3.98
C ALA A 50 -3.88 4.13 2.62
N LEU A 51 -4.27 3.07 1.93
CA LEU A 51 -4.97 3.13 0.63
C LEU A 51 -6.46 3.42 0.79
N ASP A 52 -7.08 3.00 1.90
CA ASP A 52 -8.50 3.24 2.15
C ASP A 52 -8.81 4.74 2.33
N GLY A 53 -9.54 5.30 1.36
CA GLY A 53 -9.83 6.74 1.30
C GLY A 53 -8.67 7.62 0.81
N LEU A 54 -7.58 7.06 0.26
CA LEU A 54 -6.42 7.86 -0.19
C LEU A 54 -6.79 8.91 -1.24
N GLY A 55 -7.64 8.57 -2.21
CA GLY A 55 -8.06 9.53 -3.25
C GLY A 55 -8.76 10.76 -2.68
N GLU A 56 -9.63 10.58 -1.68
CA GLU A 56 -10.32 11.68 -1.00
C GLU A 56 -9.34 12.55 -0.21
N GLU A 57 -8.37 11.94 0.45
CA GLU A 57 -7.32 12.63 1.19
C GLU A 57 -6.45 13.50 0.26
N VAL A 58 -6.07 12.98 -0.91
CA VAL A 58 -5.27 13.73 -1.90
C VAL A 58 -6.08 14.90 -2.49
N VAL A 59 -7.37 14.71 -2.75
CA VAL A 59 -8.27 15.81 -3.16
C VAL A 59 -8.36 16.89 -2.07
N ALA A 60 -8.49 16.49 -0.81
CA ALA A 60 -8.52 17.41 0.32
C ALA A 60 -7.21 18.21 0.45
N ALA A 61 -6.07 17.54 0.31
CA ALA A 61 -4.75 18.17 0.32
C ALA A 61 -4.58 19.15 -0.84
N ALA A 62 -4.94 18.78 -2.07
CA ALA A 62 -4.86 19.66 -3.24
C ALA A 62 -5.68 20.94 -3.03
N ARG A 63 -6.89 20.83 -2.49
CA ARG A 63 -7.75 21.97 -2.14
C ARG A 63 -7.12 22.85 -1.06
N GLN A 64 -6.58 22.25 0.00
CA GLN A 64 -5.94 22.98 1.09
C GLN A 64 -4.74 23.79 0.62
N HIS A 65 -3.98 23.26 -0.34
CA HIS A 65 -2.79 23.92 -0.88
C HIS A 65 -3.07 24.82 -2.10
N GLY A 66 -4.33 24.93 -2.53
CA GLY A 66 -4.70 25.73 -3.71
C GLY A 66 -4.16 25.17 -5.02
N ALA A 67 -3.76 23.91 -5.06
CA ALA A 67 -3.21 23.23 -6.22
C ALA A 67 -4.34 22.69 -7.11
N LEU A 68 -5.15 23.60 -7.68
CA LEU A 68 -6.31 23.26 -8.53
C LEU A 68 -6.14 23.72 -9.98
N ASP A 69 -4.92 23.66 -10.49
CA ASP A 69 -4.57 24.11 -11.83
C ASP A 69 -5.02 23.12 -12.93
N TYR A 70 -4.87 23.53 -14.19
CA TYR A 70 -5.23 22.72 -15.35
C TYR A 70 -4.57 21.34 -15.32
N GLY A 71 -5.37 20.28 -15.52
CA GLY A 71 -4.93 18.88 -15.54
C GLY A 71 -4.87 18.20 -14.17
N VAL A 72 -5.15 18.92 -13.07
CA VAL A 72 -5.19 18.29 -11.74
C VAL A 72 -6.33 17.27 -11.61
N GLU A 73 -7.46 17.50 -12.29
CA GLU A 73 -8.65 16.65 -12.18
C GLU A 73 -8.34 15.24 -12.67
N ASP A 74 -7.70 15.13 -13.84
CA ASP A 74 -7.24 13.86 -14.41
C ASP A 74 -6.24 13.16 -13.48
N PHE A 75 -5.33 13.91 -12.85
CA PHE A 75 -4.39 13.36 -11.88
C PHE A 75 -5.10 12.83 -10.62
N LEU A 76 -6.03 13.60 -10.05
CA LEU A 76 -6.79 13.21 -8.86
C LEU A 76 -7.65 11.97 -9.14
N GLU A 77 -8.25 11.89 -10.33
CA GLU A 77 -8.99 10.72 -10.79
C GLU A 77 -8.07 9.50 -10.90
N ALA A 78 -6.90 9.64 -11.55
CA ALA A 78 -5.93 8.55 -11.67
C ALA A 78 -5.48 8.03 -10.29
N VAL A 79 -5.16 8.93 -9.35
CA VAL A 79 -4.80 8.56 -7.97
C VAL A 79 -5.93 7.80 -7.28
N ALA A 80 -7.17 8.27 -7.39
CA ALA A 80 -8.32 7.61 -6.78
C ALA A 80 -8.57 6.21 -7.38
N GLU A 81 -8.42 6.06 -8.69
CA GLU A 81 -8.53 4.76 -9.35
C GLU A 81 -7.43 3.79 -8.92
N ASP A 82 -6.19 4.24 -8.91
CA ASP A 82 -5.04 3.41 -8.57
C ASP A 82 -5.04 3.02 -7.10
N ALA A 83 -5.44 3.92 -6.20
CA ALA A 83 -5.67 3.60 -4.80
C ALA A 83 -6.71 2.48 -4.63
N ARG A 84 -7.84 2.58 -5.34
CA ARG A 84 -8.92 1.58 -5.30
C ARG A 84 -8.47 0.23 -5.87
N LYS A 85 -7.78 0.22 -7.02
CA LYS A 85 -7.23 -1.00 -7.64
C LYS A 85 -6.22 -1.67 -6.70
N THR A 86 -5.29 -0.89 -6.17
CA THR A 86 -4.22 -1.37 -5.28
C THR A 86 -4.78 -1.88 -3.96
N LEU A 87 -5.76 -1.20 -3.36
CA LEU A 87 -6.45 -1.66 -2.15
C LEU A 87 -7.08 -3.04 -2.36
N GLY A 88 -7.73 -3.26 -3.51
CA GLY A 88 -8.28 -4.56 -3.88
C GLY A 88 -7.21 -5.65 -3.97
N LEU A 89 -6.05 -5.34 -4.57
CA LEU A 89 -4.92 -6.26 -4.68
C LEU A 89 -4.31 -6.58 -3.30
N VAL A 90 -4.09 -5.57 -2.46
CA VAL A 90 -3.54 -5.74 -1.10
C VAL A 90 -4.46 -6.63 -0.27
N ARG A 91 -5.78 -6.37 -0.27
CA ARG A 91 -6.77 -7.21 0.42
C ARG A 91 -6.77 -8.64 -0.10
N LEU A 92 -6.71 -8.82 -1.42
CA LEU A 92 -6.66 -10.15 -2.02
C LEU A 92 -5.41 -10.92 -1.57
N VAL A 93 -4.23 -10.30 -1.68
CA VAL A 93 -2.95 -10.91 -1.26
C VAL A 93 -2.98 -11.22 0.25
N ASN A 94 -3.43 -10.26 1.07
CA ASN A 94 -3.49 -10.42 2.52
C ASN A 94 -4.54 -11.47 2.97
N SER A 95 -5.51 -11.82 2.13
CA SER A 95 -6.46 -12.91 2.40
C SER A 95 -5.89 -14.31 2.17
N ARG A 96 -4.73 -14.42 1.50
CA ARG A 96 -4.15 -15.73 1.15
C ARG A 96 -3.65 -16.46 2.40
N PRO A 97 -3.87 -17.79 2.53
CA PRO A 97 -3.33 -18.58 3.63
C PRO A 97 -1.80 -18.55 3.73
N GLY A 98 -1.13 -18.40 2.60
CA GLY A 98 0.31 -18.18 2.49
C GLY A 98 0.61 -17.25 1.33
N ILE A 99 1.60 -16.38 1.49
CA ILE A 99 2.08 -15.46 0.45
C ILE A 99 3.47 -15.90 0.04
N SER A 100 3.68 -16.20 -1.24
CA SER A 100 4.99 -16.59 -1.78
C SER A 100 5.68 -15.38 -2.44
N SER A 101 7.01 -15.41 -2.47
CA SER A 101 7.85 -14.54 -3.29
C SER A 101 8.64 -15.26 -4.40
N MET A 102 8.28 -16.52 -4.72
CA MET A 102 8.89 -17.30 -5.81
C MET A 102 8.07 -17.21 -7.10
#